data_AF-A0A9D4F653-F1
#
_entry.id   AF-A0A9D4F653-F1
#
_cell.length_a   1.000
_cell.length_b   1.000
_cell.length_c   1.000
_cell.angle_alpha   90.00
_cell.angle_beta   90.00
_cell.angle_gamma   90.00
#
_symmetry.space_group_name_H-M   'P 1'
#
loop_
_entity.id
_entity.type
_entity.pdbx_description
1 polymer ?
#
loop_
_entity_poly.entity_id
_entity_poly.type
_entity_poly.pdbx_seq_one_letter_code
_entity_poly.pdbx_strand_id
1 'polypeptide(L)'
;MLQQLCWLCPAALHSRKELKSHVGTEHQRLDIICPWCVEDVPTIMSRPYDLKRHVGRWHEAIADGLNQDIFTEAGAFYLALYPKDYSKVVKPLVFTTQAAKEAREAVKVWRETSQASKLK
;
A
#
# COMPACT_ATOMS: atom_id res chain seq x y z
N MET A 1 -26.75 -4.97 -16.48
CA MET A 1 -25.35 -4.94 -16.00
C MET A 1 -25.36 -4.52 -14.54
N LEU A 2 -24.68 -5.25 -13.65
CA LEU A 2 -24.56 -4.85 -12.24
C LEU A 2 -23.55 -3.71 -12.12
N GLN A 3 -24.00 -2.54 -11.66
CA GLN A 3 -23.11 -1.40 -11.37
C GLN A 3 -22.28 -1.67 -10.12
N GLN A 4 -21.06 -1.13 -10.08
CA GLN A 4 -20.18 -1.15 -8.92
C GLN A 4 -20.29 0.20 -8.22
N LEU A 5 -20.83 0.21 -7.00
CA LEU A 5 -21.03 1.44 -6.24
C LEU A 5 -19.79 1.80 -5.42
N CYS A 6 -19.41 3.07 -5.41
CA CYS A 6 -18.42 3.57 -4.48
C CYS A 6 -19.02 3.66 -3.07
N TRP A 7 -18.27 3.23 -2.05
CA TRP A 7 -18.73 3.30 -0.66
C TRP A 7 -18.40 4.63 0.03
N LEU A 8 -17.79 5.58 -0.70
CA LEU A 8 -17.34 6.88 -0.20
C LEU A 8 -18.10 8.04 -0.84
N CYS A 9 -18.74 7.81 -1.98
CA CYS A 9 -19.54 8.82 -2.68
C CYS A 9 -20.63 8.18 -3.54
N PRO A 10 -21.58 8.97 -4.07
CA PRO A 10 -22.69 8.46 -4.90
C PRO A 10 -22.30 7.91 -6.30
N ALA A 11 -21.01 7.79 -6.62
CA ALA A 11 -20.57 7.34 -7.94
C ALA A 11 -20.93 5.87 -8.20
N ALA A 12 -21.43 5.60 -9.41
CA ALA A 12 -21.70 4.27 -9.92
C ALA A 12 -20.82 3.98 -11.15
N LEU A 13 -20.08 2.87 -11.09
CA LEU A 13 -19.05 2.51 -12.06
C LEU A 13 -19.46 1.24 -12.83
N HIS A 14 -18.92 1.04 -14.02
CA HIS A 14 -19.31 -0.08 -14.88
C HIS A 14 -18.50 -1.35 -14.61
N SER A 15 -17.37 -1.23 -13.91
CA SER A 15 -16.50 -2.37 -13.62
C SER A 15 -15.77 -2.26 -12.29
N ARG A 16 -15.30 -3.41 -11.77
CA ARG A 16 -14.48 -3.44 -10.54
C ARG A 16 -13.14 -2.71 -10.73
N LYS A 17 -12.60 -2.74 -11.95
CA LYS A 17 -11.37 -2.03 -12.32
C LYS A 17 -11.57 -0.51 -12.22
N GLU A 18 -12.69 -0.01 -12.74
CA GLU A 18 -13.06 1.40 -12.62
C GLU A 18 -13.29 1.80 -11.17
N LEU A 19 -14.02 1.00 -10.38
CA LEU A 19 -14.22 1.28 -8.96
C LEU A 19 -12.87 1.38 -8.21
N LYS A 20 -11.94 0.45 -8.46
CA LYS A 20 -10.59 0.50 -7.89
C LYS A 20 -9.87 1.78 -8.29
N SER A 21 -9.86 2.12 -9.58
CA SER A 21 -9.23 3.36 -10.07
C SER A 21 -9.84 4.60 -9.41
N HIS A 22 -11.17 4.69 -9.37
CA HIS A 22 -11.92 5.78 -8.77
C HIS A 22 -11.60 5.96 -7.29
N VAL A 23 -11.57 4.88 -6.51
CA VAL A 23 -11.24 4.92 -5.08
C VAL A 23 -9.79 5.33 -4.84
N GLY A 24 -8.87 4.93 -5.74
CA GLY A 24 -7.48 5.36 -5.71
C GLY A 24 -7.30 6.84 -6.04
N THR A 25 -7.91 7.34 -7.12
CA THR A 25 -7.69 8.72 -7.60
C THR A 25 -8.50 9.76 -6.85
N GLU A 26 -9.80 9.51 -6.63
CA GLU A 26 -10.71 10.50 -6.06
C GLU A 26 -10.68 10.54 -4.53
N HIS A 27 -10.31 9.41 -3.91
CA HIS A 27 -10.40 9.26 -2.45
C HIS A 27 -9.08 8.90 -1.79
N GLN A 28 -8.03 8.60 -2.56
CA GLN A 28 -6.70 8.22 -2.05
C GLN A 28 -6.75 7.04 -1.05
N ARG A 29 -7.79 6.18 -1.14
CA ARG A 29 -7.96 5.06 -0.20
C ARG A 29 -7.16 3.82 -0.56
N LEU A 30 -6.43 3.88 -1.67
CA LEU A 30 -5.51 2.83 -2.10
C LEU A 30 -4.04 3.25 -1.96
N ASP A 31 -3.78 4.38 -1.32
CA ASP A 31 -2.43 4.85 -1.07
C ASP A 31 -1.67 3.91 -0.13
N ILE A 32 -0.40 3.71 -0.45
CA ILE A 32 0.54 2.85 0.26
C ILE A 32 1.75 3.66 0.72
N ILE A 33 2.34 3.27 1.84
CA ILE A 33 3.55 3.90 2.37
C ILE A 33 4.81 3.17 1.91
N CYS A 34 5.92 3.90 1.85
CA CYS A 34 7.25 3.30 1.91
C CYS A 34 7.70 3.19 3.38
N PRO A 35 7.73 1.99 3.99
CA PRO A 35 8.15 1.83 5.39
C PRO A 35 9.66 2.03 5.62
N TRP A 36 10.44 2.18 4.55
CA TRP A 36 11.89 2.39 4.63
C TRP A 36 12.30 3.87 4.57
N CYS A 37 11.34 4.77 4.35
CA CYS A 37 11.55 6.21 4.54
C CYS A 37 11.24 6.55 6.00
N VAL A 38 12.29 6.78 6.79
CA VAL A 38 12.16 7.22 8.19
C VAL A 38 12.37 8.73 8.24
N GLU A 39 11.36 9.45 7.77
CA GLU A 39 11.28 10.92 7.77
C GLU A 39 10.07 11.38 8.57
N ASP A 40 10.01 12.68 8.91
CA ASP A 40 8.88 13.26 9.65
C ASP A 40 7.56 13.16 8.87
N VAL A 41 7.65 13.13 7.54
CA VAL A 41 6.51 12.95 6.62
C VAL A 41 6.66 11.60 5.91
N PRO A 42 5.62 10.73 5.94
CA PRO A 42 5.69 9.46 5.22
C PRO A 42 5.73 9.66 3.71
N THR A 43 6.60 8.91 3.04
CA THR A 43 6.57 8.78 1.57
C THR A 43 5.39 7.91 1.16
N ILE A 44 4.43 8.51 0.45
CA ILE A 44 3.17 7.89 0.03
C ILE A 44 3.13 7.77 -1.50
N MET A 45 2.63 6.64 -1.99
CA MET A 45 2.41 6.39 -3.41
C MET A 45 1.04 5.77 -3.65
N SER A 46 0.41 6.09 -4.77
CA SER A 46 -0.92 5.55 -5.12
C SER A 46 -0.86 4.24 -5.90
N ARG A 47 0.34 3.74 -6.25
CA ARG A 47 0.52 2.51 -7.03
C ARG A 47 1.68 1.66 -6.50
N PRO A 48 1.51 0.32 -6.42
CA PRO A 48 2.60 -0.59 -6.06
C PRO A 48 3.82 -0.53 -6.98
N TYR A 49 3.61 -0.26 -8.28
CA TYR A 49 4.71 -0.05 -9.23
C TYR A 49 5.59 1.15 -8.87
N ASP A 50 4.98 2.25 -8.44
CA ASP A 50 5.73 3.43 -8.03
C ASP A 50 6.54 3.16 -6.77
N LEU A 51 5.98 2.40 -5.82
CA LEU A 51 6.72 1.91 -4.65
C LEU A 51 7.91 1.05 -5.06
N LYS A 52 7.74 0.09 -5.98
CA LYS A 52 8.86 -0.73 -6.46
C LYS A 52 9.99 0.11 -7.01
N ARG A 53 9.65 1.08 -7.86
CA ARG A 53 10.63 2.00 -8.47
C ARG A 53 11.29 2.89 -7.41
N HIS A 54 10.54 3.37 -6.44
CA HIS A 54 11.06 4.15 -5.31
C HIS A 54 12.09 3.34 -4.51
N VAL A 55 11.72 2.13 -4.08
CA VAL A 55 12.61 1.26 -3.29
C VAL A 55 13.84 0.87 -4.09
N GLY A 56 13.70 0.52 -5.37
CA GLY A 56 14.86 0.22 -6.22
C GLY A 56 15.82 1.41 -6.42
N ARG A 57 15.34 2.65 -6.30
CA ARG A 57 16.18 3.85 -6.48
C ARG A 57 16.79 4.37 -5.18
N TRP A 58 16.04 4.33 -4.09
CA TRP A 58 16.41 4.98 -2.82
C TRP A 58 16.75 4.00 -1.70
N HIS A 59 16.43 2.72 -1.90
CA HIS A 59 16.60 1.64 -0.94
C HIS A 59 17.13 0.38 -1.65
N GLU A 60 18.10 0.53 -2.55
CA GLU A 60 18.59 -0.52 -3.45
C GLU A 60 18.99 -1.81 -2.69
N ALA A 61 19.81 -1.68 -1.64
CA ALA A 61 20.21 -2.83 -0.81
C ALA A 61 19.03 -3.55 -0.14
N ILE A 62 17.92 -2.84 0.09
CA ILE A 62 16.67 -3.44 0.58
C ILE A 62 15.96 -4.14 -0.58
N ALA A 63 15.84 -3.47 -1.73
CA ALA A 63 15.17 -3.98 -2.92
C ALA A 63 15.67 -5.36 -3.35
N ASP A 64 16.98 -5.57 -3.28
CA ASP A 64 17.65 -6.83 -3.68
C ASP A 64 17.27 -8.01 -2.80
N GLY A 65 17.02 -7.76 -1.50
CA GLY A 65 16.69 -8.80 -0.52
C GLY A 65 15.19 -9.04 -0.35
N LEU A 66 14.33 -8.18 -0.89
CA LEU A 66 12.88 -8.27 -0.70
C LEU A 66 12.22 -9.25 -1.66
N ASN A 67 11.22 -9.95 -1.14
CA ASN A 67 10.29 -10.68 -1.98
C ASN A 67 9.50 -9.70 -2.86
N GLN A 68 9.65 -9.85 -4.18
CA GLN A 68 9.08 -8.94 -5.16
C GLN A 68 7.54 -8.94 -5.18
N ASP A 69 6.89 -9.96 -4.60
CA ASP A 69 5.44 -10.01 -4.47
C ASP A 69 4.89 -8.92 -3.53
N ILE A 70 5.73 -8.32 -2.67
CA ILE A 70 5.37 -7.14 -1.87
C ILE A 70 4.86 -6.01 -2.76
N PHE A 71 5.45 -5.85 -3.96
CA PHE A 71 5.12 -4.78 -4.89
C PHE A 71 3.94 -5.11 -5.82
N THR A 72 3.23 -6.21 -5.59
CA THR A 72 1.96 -6.49 -6.27
C THR A 72 0.82 -5.77 -5.58
N GLU A 73 -0.34 -5.64 -6.24
CA GLU A 73 -1.53 -5.06 -5.58
C GLU A 73 -1.92 -5.85 -4.32
N ALA A 74 -1.82 -7.18 -4.37
CA ALA A 74 -2.14 -8.06 -3.25
C ALA A 74 -1.12 -7.98 -2.11
N GLY A 75 0.17 -7.80 -2.42
CA GLY A 75 1.23 -7.65 -1.41
C GLY A 75 1.21 -6.26 -0.77
N ALA A 76 1.01 -5.23 -1.57
CA ALA A 76 0.98 -3.84 -1.13
C ALA A 76 -0.17 -3.52 -0.16
N PHE A 77 -1.17 -4.41 -0.05
CA PHE A 77 -2.20 -4.35 1.00
C PHE A 77 -1.59 -4.16 2.40
N TYR A 78 -0.49 -4.85 2.71
CA TYR A 78 0.15 -4.76 4.02
C TYR A 78 0.88 -3.43 4.26
N LEU A 79 1.07 -2.64 3.20
CA LEU A 79 1.66 -1.30 3.20
C LEU A 79 0.60 -0.20 3.05
N ALA A 80 -0.68 -0.55 2.96
CA ALA A 80 -1.76 0.41 2.73
C ALA A 80 -2.00 1.31 3.95
N LEU A 81 -2.25 2.60 3.68
CA LEU A 81 -2.70 3.56 4.69
C LEU A 81 -4.10 3.24 5.20
N TYR A 82 -4.96 2.73 4.30
CA TYR A 82 -6.35 2.39 4.59
C TYR A 82 -6.65 0.91 4.26
N PRO A 83 -6.10 -0.07 5.00
CA PRO A 83 -6.26 -1.49 4.68
C PRO A 83 -7.71 -1.96 4.57
N LYS A 84 -8.62 -1.40 5.39
CA LYS A 84 -10.05 -1.74 5.35
C LYS A 84 -10.73 -1.34 4.05
N ASP A 85 -10.27 -0.26 3.42
CA ASP A 85 -10.79 0.20 2.14
C ASP A 85 -10.08 -0.50 0.98
N TYR A 86 -8.77 -0.69 1.10
CA TYR A 86 -7.96 -1.44 0.14
C TYR A 86 -8.50 -2.87 -0.07
N SER A 87 -8.86 -3.58 1.01
CA SER A 87 -9.36 -4.96 0.93
C SER A 87 -10.72 -5.13 0.26
N LYS A 88 -11.51 -4.05 0.10
CA LYS A 88 -12.79 -4.10 -0.62
C LYS A 88 -12.59 -4.30 -2.13
N VAL A 89 -11.50 -3.77 -2.67
CA VAL A 89 -11.21 -3.80 -4.13
C VAL A 89 -10.06 -4.72 -4.51
N VAL A 90 -9.18 -5.06 -3.58
CA VAL A 90 -8.04 -5.97 -3.81
C VAL A 90 -8.03 -7.08 -2.77
N LYS A 91 -7.88 -8.33 -3.20
CA LYS A 91 -7.69 -9.47 -2.30
C LYS A 91 -6.24 -9.48 -1.81
N PRO A 92 -5.98 -9.41 -0.48
CA PRO A 92 -4.63 -9.49 0.04
C PRO A 92 -3.94 -10.83 -0.26
N LEU A 93 -2.61 -10.82 -0.26
CA LEU A 93 -1.84 -12.07 -0.18
C LEU A 93 -2.21 -12.84 1.11
N VAL A 94 -1.97 -14.15 1.08
CA VAL A 94 -2.13 -14.98 2.28
C VAL A 94 -1.14 -14.51 3.35
N PHE A 95 -1.62 -14.33 4.57
CA PHE A 95 -0.86 -13.74 5.68
C PHE A 95 0.48 -14.43 6.01
N THR A 96 0.58 -15.72 5.69
CA THR A 96 1.74 -16.57 5.96
C THR A 96 2.81 -16.53 4.87
N THR A 97 2.55 -15.89 3.73
CA THR A 97 3.55 -15.74 2.66
C THR A 97 4.73 -14.91 3.15
N GLN A 98 5.89 -15.13 2.54
CA GLN A 98 7.11 -14.42 2.89
C GLN A 98 6.97 -12.91 2.65
N ALA A 99 6.42 -12.49 1.51
CA ALA A 99 6.11 -11.10 1.20
C ALA A 99 5.18 -10.45 2.26
N ALA A 100 4.13 -11.15 2.69
CA ALA A 100 3.22 -10.64 3.72
C ALA A 100 3.90 -10.48 5.09
N LYS A 101 4.86 -11.35 5.43
CA LYS A 101 5.65 -11.23 6.67
C LYS A 101 6.60 -10.04 6.59
N GLU A 102 7.36 -9.93 5.51
CA GLU A 102 8.32 -8.85 5.27
C GLU A 102 7.66 -7.48 5.28
N ALA A 103 6.54 -7.31 4.57
CA ALA A 103 5.80 -6.04 4.54
C ALA A 103 5.31 -5.63 5.94
N ARG A 104 4.78 -6.58 6.72
CA ARG A 104 4.30 -6.30 8.09
C ARG A 104 5.43 -5.95 9.04
N GLU A 105 6.57 -6.65 8.96
CA GLU A 105 7.72 -6.33 9.80
C GLU A 105 8.29 -4.95 9.45
N ALA A 106 8.38 -4.62 8.15
CA ALA A 106 8.81 -3.29 7.72
C ALA A 106 7.89 -2.19 8.27
N VAL A 107 6.57 -2.36 8.19
CA VAL A 107 5.61 -1.38 8.75
C VAL A 107 5.68 -1.30 10.27
N LYS A 108 5.93 -2.41 10.96
CA LYS A 108 6.12 -2.44 12.42
C LYS A 108 7.34 -1.61 12.81
N VAL A 109 8.50 -1.89 12.21
CA VAL A 109 9.74 -1.15 12.45
C VAL A 109 9.55 0.33 12.15
N TRP A 110 8.92 0.68 11.01
CA TRP A 110 8.63 2.05 10.64
C TRP A 110 7.82 2.82 11.68
N ARG A 111 6.81 2.18 12.29
CA ARG A 111 6.00 2.81 13.34
C ARG A 111 6.81 3.07 14.60
N GLU A 112 7.63 2.10 15.01
CA GLU A 112 8.48 2.21 16.19
C GLU A 112 9.51 3.34 16.02
N THR A 113 10.15 3.43 14.85
CA THR A 113 11.15 4.48 14.56
C THR A 113 10.51 5.86 14.38
N SER A 114 9.37 5.95 13.70
CA SER A 114 8.66 7.23 13.47
C SER A 114 7.98 7.79 14.72
N GLN A 115 7.71 6.96 15.73
CA GLN A 115 7.25 7.43 17.05
C GLN A 115 8.41 7.91 17.92
N ALA A 116 9.56 7.24 17.85
CA ALA A 116 10.76 7.64 18.59
C ALA A 116 11.35 8.98 18.13
N SER A 117 11.20 9.35 16.85
CA SER A 117 11.64 10.66 16.34
C SER A 117 10.82 11.84 16.87
N LYS A 118 9.54 11.63 17.20
CA LYS A 118 8.62 12.67 17.70
C LYS A 118 8.79 13.03 19.18
N LEU A 119 9.63 12.30 19.91
CA LEU A 119 9.90 12.48 21.34
C LEU A 119 11.21 13.21 21.64
N LYS A 120 11.95 13.62 20.60
CA LYS A 120 13.19 14.41 20.69
C LYS A 120 12.90 15.85 20.30
#